data_AF-A0A951EAV1-F1
#
_entry.id   AF-A0A951EAV1-F1
#
_cell.length_a   1.000
_cell.length_b   1.000
_cell.length_c   1.000
_cell.angle_alpha   90.00
_cell.angle_beta   90.00
_cell.angle_gamma   90.00
#
_symmetry.space_group_name_H-M   'P 1'
#
loop_
_entity.id
_entity.type
_entity.pdbx_description
1 polymer ?
#
loop_
_entity_poly.entity_id
_entity_poly.type
_entity_poly.pdbx_seq_one_letter_code
_entity_poly.pdbx_strand_id
1 'polypeptide(L)'
;MAWQTIDTAPKDGSDILGWIPATPGGPGFAVTLCWEDDAWQGTEAETRLLRYSPTHWRPPGAGPAEPEQTPQRPTGIDLADVPPLPGEGGGDELPDALDPAVKGF
;
A
#
# COMPACT_ATOMS: atom_id res chain seq x y z
N MET A 1 -21.60 1.63 8.71
CA MET A 1 -21.84 0.23 9.13
C MET A 1 -21.12 -0.02 10.44
N ALA A 2 -21.80 -0.63 11.42
CA ALA A 2 -21.22 -0.96 12.73
C ALA A 2 -20.46 -2.30 12.67
N TRP A 3 -19.49 -2.47 13.58
CA TRP A 3 -18.81 -3.74 13.78
C TRP A 3 -19.72 -4.74 14.51
N GLN A 4 -19.63 -6.01 14.12
CA GLN A 4 -20.36 -7.14 14.68
C GLN A 4 -19.38 -8.17 15.23
N THR A 5 -19.82 -9.03 16.15
CA THR A 5 -18.98 -10.13 16.66
C THR A 5 -18.67 -11.13 15.56
N ILE A 6 -17.46 -11.70 15.56
CA ILE A 6 -17.01 -12.60 14.49
C ILE A 6 -17.90 -13.84 14.31
N ASP A 7 -18.58 -14.31 15.36
CA ASP A 7 -19.48 -15.47 15.30
C ASP A 7 -20.66 -15.30 14.33
N THR A 8 -21.03 -14.07 13.99
CA THR A 8 -22.11 -13.77 13.05
C THR A 8 -21.64 -13.56 11.61
N ALA A 9 -20.33 -13.69 11.35
CA ALA A 9 -19.76 -13.44 10.03
C ALA A 9 -20.14 -14.53 9.02
N PRO A 10 -20.30 -14.17 7.74
CA PRO A 10 -20.52 -15.14 6.66
C PRO A 10 -19.33 -16.10 6.53
N LYS A 11 -19.61 -17.40 6.56
CA LYS A 11 -18.63 -18.49 6.38
C LYS A 11 -18.73 -19.16 5.00
N ASP A 12 -19.24 -18.42 4.02
CA ASP A 12 -19.44 -18.87 2.64
C ASP A 12 -18.26 -18.55 1.71
N GLY A 13 -17.16 -18.03 2.26
CA GLY A 13 -15.97 -17.62 1.51
C GLY A 13 -16.01 -16.18 1.01
N SER A 14 -17.09 -15.43 1.26
CA SER A 14 -17.14 -13.99 0.97
C SER A 14 -16.14 -13.18 1.80
N ASP A 15 -15.65 -12.10 1.19
CA ASP A 15 -14.75 -11.16 1.83
C ASP A 15 -15.44 -10.37 2.95
N ILE A 16 -14.76 -10.24 4.08
CA ILE A 16 -15.15 -9.41 5.21
C ILE A 16 -13.99 -8.50 5.61
N LEU A 17 -14.29 -7.38 6.27
CA LEU A 17 -13.26 -6.65 7.02
C LEU A 17 -13.24 -7.16 8.45
N GLY A 18 -12.17 -7.85 8.85
CA GLY A 18 -11.98 -8.41 10.19
C GLY A 18 -11.06 -7.56 11.06
N TRP A 19 -11.36 -7.47 12.37
CA TRP A 19 -10.52 -6.79 13.36
C TRP A 19 -9.69 -7.78 14.16
N ILE A 20 -8.36 -7.68 14.02
CA ILE A 20 -7.38 -8.44 14.78
C ILE A 20 -7.07 -7.67 16.07
N PRO A 21 -7.34 -8.25 17.25
CA PRO A 21 -7.01 -7.58 18.51
C PRO A 21 -5.48 -7.43 18.66
N ALA A 22 -5.06 -6.44 19.43
CA ALA A 22 -3.65 -6.25 19.74
C ALA A 22 -3.08 -7.48 20.47
N THR A 23 -1.89 -7.90 20.09
CA THR A 23 -1.12 -8.96 20.76
C THR A 23 0.02 -8.34 21.56
N PRO A 24 0.60 -9.06 22.53
CA PRO A 24 1.85 -8.62 23.16
C PRO A 24 2.94 -8.51 22.09
N GLY A 25 3.29 -7.28 21.70
CA GLY A 25 4.28 -7.00 20.65
C GLY A 25 3.75 -6.33 19.38
N GLY A 26 2.44 -6.04 19.26
CA GLY A 26 1.91 -5.36 18.08
C GLY A 26 0.55 -4.68 18.29
N PRO A 27 0.25 -3.62 17.52
CA PRO A 27 -1.06 -2.97 17.56
C PRO A 27 -2.14 -3.89 16.95
N GLY A 28 -3.39 -3.70 17.38
CA GLY A 28 -4.54 -4.29 16.68
C GLY A 28 -4.76 -3.60 15.34
N PHE A 29 -5.26 -4.33 14.35
CA PHE A 29 -5.45 -3.82 12.99
C PHE A 29 -6.66 -4.45 12.32
N ALA A 30 -7.19 -3.77 11.31
CA ALA A 30 -8.23 -4.31 10.42
C ALA A 30 -7.58 -4.87 9.15
N VAL A 31 -8.09 -5.99 8.66
CA VAL A 31 -7.62 -6.65 7.44
C VAL A 31 -8.78 -7.34 6.73
N THR A 32 -8.71 -7.46 5.40
CA THR A 32 -9.71 -8.19 4.62
C THR A 32 -9.45 -9.69 4.75
N LEU A 33 -10.48 -10.44 5.14
CA LEU A 33 -10.41 -11.87 5.39
C LEU A 33 -11.55 -12.60 4.68
N CYS A 34 -11.34 -13.88 4.38
CA CYS A 34 -12.39 -14.81 3.97
C CYS A 34 -12.33 -16.10 4.80
N TRP A 35 -13.43 -16.83 4.84
CA TRP A 35 -13.49 -18.13 5.51
C TRP A 35 -13.15 -19.25 4.51
N GLU A 36 -12.03 -19.92 4.73
CA GLU A 36 -11.52 -21.02 3.87
C GLU A 36 -10.82 -22.04 4.77
N ASP A 37 -10.94 -23.34 4.48
CA ASP A 37 -10.32 -24.43 5.25
C ASP A 37 -10.56 -24.38 6.78
N ASP A 38 -11.80 -24.05 7.19
CA ASP A 38 -12.21 -23.91 8.60
C ASP A 38 -11.45 -22.82 9.38
N ALA A 39 -10.90 -21.82 8.68
CA ALA A 39 -10.17 -20.72 9.29
C ALA A 39 -10.44 -19.37 8.58
N TRP A 40 -10.21 -18.27 9.31
CA TRP A 40 -10.14 -16.94 8.70
C TRP A 40 -8.76 -16.72 8.09
N GLN A 41 -8.71 -16.46 6.79
CA GLN A 41 -7.47 -16.27 6.04
C GLN A 41 -7.47 -14.92 5.33
N GLY A 42 -6.27 -14.37 5.09
CA GLY A 42 -6.12 -13.16 4.29
C GLY A 42 -6.57 -13.38 2.85
N THR A 43 -7.11 -12.35 2.21
CA THR A 43 -7.53 -12.44 0.80
C THR A 43 -6.41 -12.07 -0.17
N GLU A 44 -5.40 -11.33 0.30
CA GLU A 44 -4.25 -10.90 -0.48
C GLU A 44 -3.21 -12.02 -0.59
N ALA A 45 -2.47 -12.08 -1.70
CA ALA A 45 -1.49 -13.16 -1.95
C ALA A 45 -0.45 -13.31 -0.82
N GLU A 46 -0.05 -12.20 -0.21
CA GLU A 46 0.93 -12.16 0.89
C GLU A 46 0.35 -12.66 2.22
N THR A 47 -0.98 -12.58 2.41
CA THR A 47 -1.67 -12.90 3.66
C THR A 47 -2.54 -14.16 3.58
N ARG A 48 -2.71 -14.74 2.38
CA ARG A 48 -3.54 -15.93 2.14
C ARG A 48 -3.08 -17.19 2.87
N LEU A 49 -1.81 -17.27 3.24
CA LEU A 49 -1.28 -18.38 4.04
C LEU A 49 -1.41 -18.16 5.55
N LEU A 50 -1.81 -16.95 5.97
CA LEU A 50 -1.88 -16.58 7.37
C LEU A 50 -3.27 -16.85 7.92
N ARG A 51 -3.31 -17.58 9.03
CA ARG A 51 -4.54 -17.81 9.80
C ARG A 51 -4.70 -16.71 10.82
N TYR A 52 -5.83 -16.03 10.77
CA TYR A 52 -6.18 -14.94 11.66
C TYR A 52 -7.24 -15.37 12.67
N SER A 53 -7.25 -14.68 13.82
CA SER A 53 -8.29 -14.81 14.83
C SER A 53 -8.98 -13.46 15.04
N PRO A 54 -9.75 -12.98 14.05
CA PRO A 54 -10.51 -11.74 14.18
C PRO A 54 -11.55 -11.88 15.31
N THR A 55 -11.80 -10.77 16.02
CA THR A 55 -12.83 -10.71 17.08
C THR A 55 -14.12 -10.06 16.62
N HIS A 56 -14.02 -9.18 15.63
CA HIS A 56 -15.13 -8.44 15.07
C HIS A 56 -15.03 -8.40 13.55
N TRP A 57 -16.17 -8.21 12.89
CA TRP A 57 -16.23 -8.03 11.44
C TRP A 57 -17.22 -6.93 11.06
N ARG A 58 -17.10 -6.49 9.81
CA ARG A 58 -18.18 -5.78 9.10
C ARG A 58 -18.08 -6.13 7.61
N PRO A 59 -19.16 -5.92 6.82
CA PRO A 59 -19.04 -5.99 5.37
C PRO A 59 -17.91 -5.06 4.91
N PRO A 60 -17.10 -5.44 3.90
CA PRO A 60 -16.18 -4.51 3.29
C PRO A 60 -17.03 -3.31 2.86
N GLY A 61 -16.73 -2.15 3.44
CA GLY A 61 -17.48 -0.95 3.08
C GLY A 61 -17.32 -0.78 1.58
N ALA A 62 -18.42 -0.56 0.85
CA ALA A 62 -18.30 0.00 -0.49
C ALA A 62 -17.47 1.27 -0.34
N GLY A 63 -16.17 1.20 -0.63
CA GLY A 63 -15.40 2.38 -0.95
C GLY A 63 -16.08 3.06 -2.13
N PRO A 64 -15.76 4.33 -2.43
CA PRO A 64 -16.19 4.91 -3.71
C PRO A 64 -15.89 3.86 -4.79
N ALA A 65 -16.88 3.58 -5.65
CA ALA A 65 -16.70 2.69 -6.79
C ALA A 65 -15.28 2.92 -7.32
N GLU A 66 -14.52 1.83 -7.49
CA GLU A 66 -13.23 1.81 -8.17
C GLU A 66 -13.23 2.97 -9.18
N PRO A 67 -12.38 4.01 -9.03
CA PRO A 67 -12.42 5.14 -9.95
C PRO A 67 -12.35 4.50 -11.31
N GLU A 68 -13.46 4.66 -12.05
CA GLU A 68 -13.72 4.08 -13.36
C GLU A 68 -12.39 4.10 -14.08
N GLN A 69 -11.85 2.90 -14.37
CA GLN A 69 -10.53 2.71 -14.96
C GLN A 69 -10.35 3.82 -15.97
N THR A 70 -9.57 4.84 -15.61
CA THR A 70 -9.43 6.00 -16.49
C THR A 70 -8.86 5.39 -17.75
N PRO A 71 -9.56 5.49 -18.90
CA PRO A 71 -9.13 4.78 -20.09
C PRO A 71 -7.67 5.12 -20.27
N GLN A 72 -6.81 4.08 -20.20
CA GLN A 72 -5.37 4.20 -20.38
C GLN A 72 -5.17 5.13 -21.56
N ARG A 73 -4.75 6.37 -21.26
CA ARG A 73 -4.40 7.34 -22.29
C ARG A 73 -3.40 6.61 -23.16
N PRO A 74 -3.64 6.46 -24.48
CA PRO A 74 -2.72 5.71 -25.32
C PRO A 74 -1.32 6.30 -25.12
N THR A 75 -0.36 5.42 -24.84
CA THR A 75 1.04 5.75 -24.61
C THR A 75 1.57 6.51 -25.84
N GLY A 76 1.53 7.84 -25.74
CA GLY A 76 2.06 8.77 -26.70
C GLY A 76 2.81 9.83 -25.92
N ILE A 77 3.99 9.48 -25.43
CA ILE A 77 4.97 10.48 -25.01
C ILE A 77 5.49 11.09 -26.31
N ASP A 78 4.86 12.20 -26.74
CA ASP A 78 5.49 13.07 -27.73
C ASP A 78 6.49 13.95 -26.99
N LEU A 79 7.76 13.68 -27.22
CA LEU A 79 8.92 14.34 -26.63
C LEU A 79 9.16 15.70 -27.32
N ALA A 80 8.18 16.60 -27.33
CA ALA A 80 8.32 17.89 -28.01
C ALA A 80 7.48 19.03 -27.39
N ASP A 81 7.43 19.16 -26.06
CA ASP A 81 6.93 20.39 -25.44
C ASP A 81 7.57 20.62 -24.06
N VAL A 82 8.85 20.96 -24.05
CA VAL A 82 9.50 21.58 -22.88
C VAL A 82 9.95 22.98 -23.30
N PRO A 83 9.36 24.07 -22.76
CA PRO A 83 9.84 25.41 -23.05
C PRO A 83 11.22 25.64 -22.40
N PRO A 84 12.15 26.35 -23.09
CA PRO A 84 13.45 26.64 -22.51
C PRO A 84 13.34 27.69 -21.38
N LEU A 85 14.04 27.45 -20.27
CA LEU A 85 14.19 28.40 -19.16
C LEU A 85 15.00 29.62 -19.62
N PRO A 86 14.62 30.85 -19.25
CA PRO A 86 15.38 32.04 -19.60
C PRO A 86 16.60 32.20 -18.68
N GLY A 87 17.78 32.17 -19.31
CA GLY A 87 18.99 32.93 -18.97
C GLY A 87 19.44 33.03 -17.52
N GLU A 88 20.46 32.24 -17.17
CA GLU A 88 21.45 32.61 -16.14
C GLU A 88 22.79 32.73 -16.85
N GLY A 89 23.26 33.97 -17.00
CA GLY A 89 24.57 34.27 -17.55
C GLY A 89 25.60 34.39 -16.44
N GLY A 90 26.78 33.80 -16.68
CA GLY A 90 28.07 34.31 -16.22
C GLY A 90 28.52 33.92 -14.81
N GLY A 91 29.76 33.43 -14.72
CA GLY A 91 30.47 33.34 -13.44
C GLY A 91 31.48 32.21 -13.37
N ASP A 92 32.59 32.37 -14.07
CA ASP A 92 33.87 31.69 -13.83
C ASP A 92 34.33 31.95 -12.39
N GLU A 93 34.62 30.92 -11.58
CA GLU A 93 35.72 30.84 -10.59
C GLU A 93 35.58 29.55 -9.73
N LEU A 94 36.45 28.55 -9.95
CA LEU A 94 36.66 27.43 -9.03
C LEU A 94 37.91 27.73 -8.18
N PRO A 95 37.82 27.91 -6.86
CA PRO A 95 39.02 27.88 -6.02
C PRO A 95 39.43 26.42 -5.72
N ASP A 96 40.64 26.12 -6.17
CA ASP A 96 41.55 25.06 -5.74
C ASP A 96 41.53 24.85 -4.21
N ALA A 97 41.25 23.63 -3.74
CA ALA A 97 41.86 23.05 -2.54
C ALA A 97 41.33 21.64 -2.18
N LEU A 98 42.25 20.68 -2.31
CA LEU A 98 42.57 19.62 -1.33
C LEU A 98 41.61 18.43 -1.16
N ASP A 99 41.94 17.41 -1.95
CA ASP A 99 41.89 15.98 -1.62
C ASP A 99 42.52 15.69 -0.25
N PRO A 100 41.90 14.81 0.56
CA PRO A 100 42.71 13.79 1.19
C PRO A 100 42.18 12.38 0.93
N ALA A 101 42.88 11.71 0.02
CA ALA A 101 42.85 10.29 -0.23
C ALA A 101 42.89 9.48 1.07
N VAL A 102 41.91 8.59 1.18
CA VAL A 102 41.97 7.41 2.03
C VAL A 102 43.15 6.54 1.53
N LYS A 103 44.11 6.25 2.40
CA LYS A 103 45.06 5.15 2.21
C LYS A 103 44.85 4.15 3.34
N GLY A 104 44.53 2.91 2.95
CA GLY A 104 44.72 1.74 3.80
C GLY A 104 46.16 1.24 3.78
N PHE A 105 46.44 0.36 4.75
CA PHE A 105 47.64 -0.46 4.96
C PHE A 105 48.96 0.24 5.31
#